data_AF-A0A1I6B524-F1
#
_entry.id   AF-A0A1I6B524-F1
#
_cell.length_a   1.000
_cell.length_b   1.000
_cell.length_c   1.000
_cell.angle_alpha   90.00
_cell.angle_beta   90.00
_cell.angle_gamma   90.00
#
_symmetry.space_group_name_H-M   'P 1'
#
loop_
_entity.id
_entity.type
_entity.pdbx_description
1 polymer ?
#
loop_
_entity_poly.entity_id
_entity_poly.type
_entity_poly.pdbx_seq_one_letter_code
_entity_poly.pdbx_strand_id
1 'polypeptide(L)'
;MKHSYYLFAIFIMACCQPTQAQTARDQAEAQLAYQQANASPSGQALRTSLSQQSKGFVGDGTFQFGALRTFDGRYRPIPGLRYHAGLQLVEVQDSIDIEETHLWSAASLRGFDVGDPEDKDTPVRRFRCRQVKEGNGGTRREFVEILTAIDAGPLVLGWLYSIALVPTPNGNRPLVATLMAGPGTIGAEPLRPLEPTQTAVLRLFGARADDVRTFAAANNLDYTRPADIARMMDHYNRKVVVK
;
A
#
# COMPACT_ATOMS: atom_id res chain seq x y z
N MET A 1 -48.72 -16.44 -5.77
CA MET A 1 -47.59 -15.69 -5.18
C MET A 1 -46.37 -16.58 -4.83
N LYS A 2 -46.01 -17.59 -5.65
CA LYS A 2 -44.81 -18.43 -5.42
C LYS A 2 -43.71 -18.28 -6.48
N HIS A 3 -43.97 -17.56 -7.58
CA HIS A 3 -43.02 -17.40 -8.69
C HIS A 3 -42.13 -16.16 -8.57
N SER A 4 -42.48 -15.21 -7.70
CA SER A 4 -41.69 -13.98 -7.48
C SER A 4 -40.38 -14.24 -6.69
N TYR A 5 -40.30 -15.32 -5.92
CA TYR A 5 -39.10 -15.65 -5.13
C TYR A 5 -37.97 -16.28 -5.96
N TYR A 6 -38.28 -17.05 -7.01
CA TYR A 6 -37.27 -17.69 -7.86
C TYR A 6 -36.55 -16.71 -8.78
N LEU A 7 -37.26 -15.69 -9.29
CA LEU A 7 -36.66 -14.62 -10.09
C LEU A 7 -35.72 -13.74 -9.26
N PHE A 8 -36.03 -13.51 -7.98
CA PHE A 8 -35.16 -12.75 -7.08
C PHE A 8 -33.87 -13.53 -6.73
N ALA A 9 -33.97 -14.85 -6.53
CA ALA A 9 -32.80 -15.71 -6.27
C ALA A 9 -31.85 -15.82 -7.47
N ILE A 10 -32.39 -15.87 -8.70
CA ILE A 10 -31.58 -15.91 -9.93
C ILE A 10 -30.88 -14.57 -10.17
N PHE A 11 -31.53 -13.44 -9.85
CA PHE A 11 -30.92 -12.12 -9.96
C PHE A 11 -29.76 -11.93 -8.97
N ILE A 12 -29.91 -12.39 -7.73
CA ILE A 12 -28.83 -12.36 -6.73
C ILE A 12 -27.65 -13.26 -7.14
N MET A 13 -27.92 -14.47 -7.67
CA MET A 13 -26.85 -15.35 -8.14
C MET A 13 -26.09 -14.78 -9.33
N ALA A 14 -26.76 -14.11 -10.28
CA ALA A 14 -26.12 -13.47 -11.42
C ALA A 14 -25.25 -12.26 -11.04
N CYS A 15 -25.63 -11.50 -10.01
CA CYS A 15 -24.86 -10.35 -9.54
C CYS A 15 -23.58 -10.72 -8.75
N CYS A 16 -23.49 -11.93 -8.17
CA CYS A 16 -22.32 -12.36 -7.40
C CYS A 16 -21.23 -13.08 -8.24
N GLN A 17 -21.55 -13.57 -9.43
CA GLN A 17 -20.59 -14.27 -10.29
C GLN A 17 -19.39 -13.42 -10.77
N PRO A 18 -19.54 -12.15 -11.20
CA PRO A 18 -18.41 -11.41 -11.75
C PRO A 18 -17.35 -11.07 -10.69
N THR A 19 -17.75 -10.79 -9.45
CA THR A 19 -16.82 -10.45 -8.36
C THR A 19 -16.00 -11.66 -7.90
N GLN A 20 -16.63 -12.84 -7.84
CA GLN A 20 -15.94 -14.09 -7.50
C GLN A 20 -14.96 -14.50 -8.60
N ALA A 21 -15.34 -14.35 -9.87
CA ALA A 21 -14.47 -14.63 -11.01
C ALA A 21 -13.24 -13.70 -11.05
N GLN A 22 -13.40 -12.41 -10.74
CA GLN A 22 -12.29 -11.47 -10.68
C GLN A 22 -11.33 -11.82 -9.53
N THR A 23 -11.86 -12.12 -8.35
CA THR A 23 -11.03 -12.46 -7.18
C THR A 23 -10.22 -13.74 -7.41
N ALA A 24 -10.81 -14.76 -8.05
CA ALA A 24 -10.12 -15.99 -8.40
C ALA A 24 -8.98 -15.77 -9.40
N ARG A 25 -9.18 -14.89 -10.40
CA ARG A 25 -8.13 -14.50 -11.36
C ARG A 25 -6.99 -13.77 -10.66
N ASP A 26 -7.30 -12.76 -9.87
CA ASP A 26 -6.31 -11.98 -9.12
C ASP A 26 -5.48 -12.90 -8.19
N GLN A 27 -6.12 -13.90 -7.56
CA GLN A 27 -5.43 -14.88 -6.73
C GLN A 27 -4.50 -15.78 -7.55
N ALA A 28 -4.93 -16.28 -8.71
CA ALA A 28 -4.11 -17.14 -9.56
C ALA A 28 -2.88 -16.38 -10.09
N GLU A 29 -3.06 -15.13 -10.53
CA GLU A 29 -1.96 -14.26 -10.97
C GLU A 29 -0.97 -13.98 -9.83
N ALA A 30 -1.47 -13.71 -8.63
CA ALA A 30 -0.64 -13.48 -7.46
C ALA A 30 0.20 -14.71 -7.07
N GLN A 31 -0.40 -15.91 -7.14
CA GLN A 31 0.31 -17.17 -6.89
C GLN A 31 1.40 -17.41 -7.93
N LEU A 32 1.12 -17.15 -9.20
CA LEU A 32 2.13 -17.26 -10.26
C LEU A 32 3.29 -16.30 -10.03
N ALA A 33 3.01 -15.03 -9.69
CA ALA A 33 4.04 -14.04 -9.39
C ALA A 33 4.90 -14.44 -8.18
N TYR A 34 4.28 -15.00 -7.13
CA TYR A 34 4.99 -15.55 -5.98
C TYR A 34 5.91 -16.71 -6.38
N GLN A 35 5.39 -17.67 -7.16
CA GLN A 35 6.18 -18.83 -7.61
C GLN A 35 7.38 -18.39 -8.46
N GLN A 36 7.18 -17.45 -9.39
CA GLN A 36 8.25 -16.91 -10.23
C GLN A 36 9.36 -16.23 -9.41
N ALA A 37 8.98 -15.49 -8.36
CA ALA A 37 9.92 -14.83 -7.47
C ALA A 37 10.76 -15.81 -6.64
N ASN A 38 10.23 -17.01 -6.32
CA ASN A 38 10.86 -17.93 -5.37
C ASN A 38 11.49 -19.18 -6.00
N ALA A 39 10.96 -19.67 -7.12
CA ALA A 39 11.40 -20.91 -7.77
C ALA A 39 12.54 -20.69 -8.79
N SER A 40 12.80 -19.45 -9.20
CA SER A 40 13.84 -19.15 -10.19
C SER A 40 15.24 -19.14 -9.56
N PRO A 41 16.30 -19.57 -10.30
CA PRO A 41 17.69 -19.38 -9.87
C PRO A 41 18.02 -17.90 -9.57
N SER A 42 17.39 -16.98 -10.30
CA SER A 42 17.49 -15.54 -10.05
C SER A 42 16.93 -15.14 -8.68
N GLY A 43 15.83 -15.75 -8.24
CA GLY A 43 15.26 -15.53 -6.91
C GLY A 43 16.19 -16.01 -5.79
N GLN A 44 16.83 -17.17 -5.97
CA GLN A 44 17.84 -17.68 -5.03
C GLN A 44 19.07 -16.73 -4.97
N ALA A 45 19.61 -16.33 -6.12
CA ALA A 45 20.72 -15.40 -6.19
C ALA A 45 20.37 -14.03 -5.57
N LEU A 46 19.14 -13.56 -5.77
CA LEU A 46 18.66 -12.31 -5.19
C LEU A 46 18.60 -12.37 -3.66
N ARG A 47 18.09 -13.46 -3.06
CA ARG A 47 18.11 -13.65 -1.60
C ARG A 47 19.53 -13.59 -1.03
N THR A 48 20.47 -14.29 -1.66
CA THR A 48 21.89 -14.25 -1.26
C THR A 48 22.47 -12.84 -1.38
N SER A 49 22.09 -12.08 -2.40
CA SER A 49 22.51 -10.68 -2.53
C SER A 49 21.88 -9.78 -1.46
N LEU A 50 20.62 -10.00 -1.11
CA LEU A 50 19.88 -9.20 -0.12
C LEU A 50 20.40 -9.42 1.30
N SER A 51 20.91 -10.61 1.64
CA SER A 51 21.54 -10.85 2.95
C SER A 51 22.85 -10.05 3.13
N GLN A 52 23.48 -9.63 2.04
CA GLN A 52 24.73 -8.85 2.03
C GLN A 52 24.49 -7.35 1.86
N GLN A 53 23.24 -6.92 1.64
CA GLN A 53 22.88 -5.54 1.36
C GLN A 53 22.14 -4.90 2.54
N SER A 54 22.54 -3.68 2.93
CA SER A 54 21.84 -2.88 3.95
C SER A 54 21.10 -1.67 3.36
N LYS A 55 21.28 -1.38 2.06
CA LYS A 55 20.72 -0.20 1.39
C LYS A 55 19.45 -0.56 0.64
N GLY A 56 18.55 0.42 0.49
CA GLY A 56 17.31 0.26 -0.27
C GLY A 56 16.16 -0.37 0.52
N PHE A 57 16.43 -0.84 1.75
CA PHE A 57 15.42 -1.21 2.72
C PHE A 57 14.80 0.01 3.37
N VAL A 58 13.50 -0.08 3.63
CA VAL A 58 12.80 0.87 4.49
C VAL A 58 13.17 0.56 5.93
N GLY A 59 13.84 1.52 6.61
CA GLY A 59 14.47 1.29 7.91
C GLY A 59 15.95 0.96 7.76
N ASP A 60 16.47 0.12 8.64
CA ASP A 60 17.88 -0.32 8.65
C ASP A 60 18.10 -1.67 7.94
N GLY A 61 17.03 -2.29 7.41
CA GLY A 61 17.08 -3.58 6.73
C GLY A 61 17.05 -4.80 7.66
N THR A 62 16.86 -4.58 8.96
CA THR A 62 16.60 -5.66 9.92
C THR A 62 15.20 -6.25 9.70
N PHE A 63 15.07 -7.54 9.99
CA PHE A 63 13.77 -8.20 10.01
C PHE A 63 12.98 -7.71 11.23
N GLN A 64 11.71 -7.37 10.98
CA GLN A 64 10.78 -6.93 12.01
C GLN A 64 9.54 -7.83 11.98
N PHE A 65 8.87 -7.97 13.11
CA PHE A 65 7.53 -8.56 13.13
C PHE A 65 6.61 -7.80 12.17
N GLY A 66 5.69 -8.53 11.57
CA GLY A 66 4.73 -7.93 10.66
C GLY A 66 3.67 -8.92 10.22
N ALA A 67 2.98 -8.57 9.14
CA ALA A 67 1.99 -9.45 8.56
C ALA A 67 1.81 -9.22 7.06
N LEU A 68 1.50 -10.28 6.33
CA LEU A 68 1.15 -10.23 4.92
C LEU A 68 -0.35 -10.14 4.73
N ARG A 69 -0.76 -9.41 3.69
CA ARG A 69 -2.13 -9.40 3.17
C ARG A 69 -2.14 -10.04 1.80
N THR A 70 -2.56 -11.29 1.76
CA THR A 70 -2.61 -12.09 0.53
C THR A 70 -3.93 -11.87 -0.21
N PHE A 71 -3.98 -12.29 -1.48
CA PHE A 71 -5.18 -12.13 -2.32
C PHE A 71 -6.33 -13.07 -1.96
N ASP A 72 -6.03 -14.16 -1.25
CA ASP A 72 -7.04 -15.02 -0.61
C ASP A 72 -7.75 -14.32 0.58
N GLY A 73 -7.44 -13.05 0.84
CA GLY A 73 -8.04 -12.23 1.88
C GLY A 73 -7.47 -12.48 3.28
N ARG A 74 -6.49 -13.39 3.42
CA ARG A 74 -5.91 -13.72 4.73
C ARG A 74 -4.92 -12.64 5.17
N TYR A 75 -4.98 -12.35 6.46
CA TYR A 75 -3.95 -11.63 7.20
C TYR A 75 -3.06 -12.66 7.86
N ARG A 76 -1.78 -12.73 7.47
CA ARG A 76 -0.85 -13.77 7.92
C ARG A 76 0.26 -13.11 8.75
N PRO A 77 0.32 -13.32 10.08
CA PRO A 77 1.42 -12.81 10.88
C PRO A 77 2.72 -13.52 10.49
N ILE A 78 3.81 -12.76 10.47
CA ILE A 78 5.13 -13.19 10.04
C ILE A 78 6.15 -12.74 11.09
N PRO A 79 7.04 -13.65 11.55
CA PRO A 79 8.01 -13.32 12.58
C PRO A 79 9.14 -12.39 12.08
N GLY A 80 9.53 -12.50 10.82
CA GLY A 80 10.51 -11.61 10.22
C GLY A 80 10.07 -11.10 8.86
N LEU A 81 9.93 -9.79 8.73
CA LEU A 81 9.57 -9.11 7.49
C LEU A 81 10.49 -7.89 7.31
N ARG A 82 10.96 -7.68 6.08
CA ARG A 82 11.64 -6.44 5.68
C ARG A 82 11.27 -6.05 4.25
N TYR A 83 11.21 -4.75 4.00
CA TYR A 83 10.77 -4.21 2.71
C TYR A 83 11.90 -3.48 1.99
N HIS A 84 12.27 -3.98 0.81
CA HIS A 84 13.25 -3.36 -0.08
C HIS A 84 12.56 -2.46 -1.12
N ALA A 85 12.37 -1.19 -0.80
CA ALA A 85 11.69 -0.20 -1.65
C ALA A 85 12.33 -0.04 -3.04
N GLY A 86 13.65 -0.15 -3.13
CA GLY A 86 14.35 -0.05 -4.42
C GLY A 86 14.04 -1.15 -5.41
N LEU A 87 13.57 -2.30 -4.93
CA LEU A 87 13.23 -3.47 -5.74
C LEU A 87 11.72 -3.77 -5.69
N GLN A 88 10.94 -2.96 -4.95
CA GLN A 88 9.51 -3.17 -4.70
C GLN A 88 9.21 -4.61 -4.23
N LEU A 89 10.04 -5.10 -3.30
CA LEU A 89 10.03 -6.49 -2.85
C LEU A 89 10.01 -6.57 -1.33
N VAL A 90 9.19 -7.47 -0.80
CA VAL A 90 9.17 -7.84 0.61
C VAL A 90 9.87 -9.17 0.76
N GLU A 91 10.80 -9.23 1.71
CA GLU A 91 11.45 -10.47 2.12
C GLU A 91 10.91 -10.89 3.47
N VAL A 92 10.58 -12.17 3.58
CA VAL A 92 9.87 -12.76 4.72
C VAL A 92 10.61 -13.99 5.22
N GLN A 93 10.79 -14.08 6.53
CA GLN A 93 11.18 -15.29 7.25
C GLN A 93 9.92 -15.92 7.83
N ASP A 94 9.57 -17.12 7.35
CA ASP A 94 8.36 -17.82 7.80
C ASP A 94 8.53 -18.44 9.20
N SER A 95 9.76 -18.61 9.67
CA SER A 95 10.10 -19.08 11.01
C SER A 95 11.30 -18.31 11.56
N ILE A 96 11.35 -18.13 12.88
CA ILE A 96 12.51 -17.56 13.60
C ILE A 96 13.70 -18.54 13.54
N ASP A 97 13.42 -19.83 13.46
CA ASP A 97 14.42 -20.90 13.56
C ASP A 97 14.99 -21.35 12.21
N ILE A 98 14.48 -20.82 11.09
CA ILE A 98 14.86 -21.25 9.75
C ILE A 98 15.36 -20.02 8.98
N GLU A 99 16.57 -20.11 8.41
CA GLU A 99 17.16 -19.05 7.59
C GLU A 99 16.51 -18.91 6.19
N GLU A 100 15.49 -19.70 5.89
CA GLU A 100 14.81 -19.66 4.60
C GLU A 100 13.94 -18.42 4.49
N THR A 101 14.17 -17.64 3.43
CA THR A 101 13.37 -16.44 3.14
C THR A 101 12.55 -16.60 1.88
N HIS A 102 11.37 -15.98 1.90
CA HIS A 102 10.47 -15.90 0.77
C HIS A 102 10.37 -14.46 0.25
N LEU A 103 10.36 -14.34 -1.07
CA LEU A 103 10.28 -13.08 -1.78
C LEU A 103 8.85 -12.83 -2.25
N TRP A 104 8.32 -11.65 -1.93
CA TRP A 104 6.98 -11.23 -2.31
C TRP A 104 7.02 -9.89 -3.04
N SER A 105 6.54 -9.87 -4.28
CA SER A 105 6.43 -8.65 -5.09
C SER A 105 5.06 -7.97 -4.92
N ALA A 106 4.95 -6.73 -5.40
CA ALA A 106 3.69 -6.00 -5.47
C ALA A 106 2.59 -6.74 -6.27
N ALA A 107 2.97 -7.61 -7.22
CA ALA A 107 2.03 -8.44 -7.97
C ALA A 107 1.51 -9.63 -7.14
N SER A 108 2.30 -10.14 -6.19
CA SER A 108 1.93 -11.31 -5.36
C SER A 108 1.14 -10.98 -4.09
N LEU A 109 1.10 -9.70 -3.68
CA LEU A 109 0.44 -9.26 -2.44
C LEU A 109 -0.60 -8.15 -2.67
N ARG A 110 -1.58 -8.09 -1.76
CA ARG A 110 -2.44 -6.92 -1.59
C ARG A 110 -1.78 -5.86 -0.71
N GLY A 111 -0.84 -6.26 0.13
CA GLY A 111 -0.09 -5.37 1.02
C GLY A 111 0.58 -6.16 2.14
N PHE A 112 1.15 -5.43 3.08
CA PHE A 112 1.74 -5.97 4.30
C PHE A 112 1.79 -4.87 5.37
N ASP A 113 1.98 -5.27 6.61
CA ASP A 113 2.13 -4.40 7.76
C ASP A 113 3.49 -4.69 8.41
N VAL A 114 4.25 -3.65 8.76
CA VAL A 114 5.58 -3.74 9.40
C VAL A 114 5.48 -3.14 10.80
N GLY A 115 6.02 -3.83 11.79
CA GLY A 115 5.98 -3.44 13.19
C GLY A 115 5.06 -4.32 14.01
N ASP A 116 5.26 -4.29 15.32
CA ASP A 116 4.46 -5.04 16.28
C ASP A 116 3.18 -4.25 16.62
N PRO A 117 1.97 -4.80 16.40
CA PRO A 117 0.73 -4.14 16.82
C PRO A 117 0.61 -3.96 18.33
N GLU A 118 1.40 -4.67 19.13
CA GLU A 118 1.44 -4.54 20.59
C GLU A 118 2.40 -3.44 21.07
N ASP A 119 3.33 -2.98 20.22
CA ASP A 119 4.21 -1.85 20.50
C ASP A 119 3.40 -0.54 20.44
N LYS A 120 3.26 0.10 21.61
CA LYS A 120 2.51 1.37 21.75
C LYS A 120 3.32 2.59 21.36
N ASP A 121 4.64 2.47 21.34
CA ASP A 121 5.55 3.58 21.06
C ASP A 121 5.81 3.71 19.55
N THR A 122 5.77 2.59 18.82
CA THR A 122 5.98 2.56 17.37
C THR A 122 4.72 2.14 16.62
N PRO A 123 4.03 3.04 15.90
CA PRO A 123 2.85 2.65 15.14
C PRO A 123 3.20 1.72 13.99
N VAL A 124 2.38 0.68 13.80
CA VAL A 124 2.47 -0.24 12.66
C VAL A 124 2.39 0.52 11.35
N ARG A 125 3.36 0.27 10.48
CA ARG A 125 3.46 0.88 9.15
C ARG A 125 2.73 0.01 8.14
N ARG A 126 1.73 0.59 7.49
CA ARG A 126 0.79 -0.16 6.64
C ARG A 126 1.10 0.06 5.17
N PHE A 127 1.56 -0.97 4.49
CA PHE A 127 1.86 -0.91 3.06
C PHE A 127 0.74 -1.57 2.26
N ARG A 128 0.19 -0.86 1.29
CA ARG A 128 -0.85 -1.39 0.40
C ARG A 128 -0.42 -1.32 -1.03
N CYS A 129 -0.80 -2.35 -1.77
CA CYS A 129 -0.57 -2.37 -3.18
C CYS A 129 -1.56 -1.41 -3.88
N ARG A 130 -1.03 -0.45 -4.63
CA ARG A 130 -1.79 0.62 -5.27
C ARG A 130 -1.28 0.83 -6.69
N GLN A 131 -2.18 1.25 -7.57
CA GLN A 131 -1.78 1.80 -8.86
C GLN A 131 -1.21 3.21 -8.61
N VAL A 132 -0.02 3.47 -9.13
CA VAL A 132 0.67 4.75 -9.03
C VAL A 132 1.01 5.26 -10.42
N LYS A 133 0.96 6.58 -10.60
CA LYS A 133 1.39 7.25 -11.83
C LYS A 133 2.20 8.48 -11.49
N GLU A 134 3.49 8.43 -11.81
CA GLU A 134 4.41 9.56 -11.69
C GLU A 134 4.64 10.20 -13.07
N GLY A 135 4.40 11.51 -13.16
CA GLY A 135 4.58 12.29 -14.39
C GLY A 135 3.86 11.68 -15.61
N ASN A 136 4.59 11.59 -16.71
CA ASN A 136 4.10 11.07 -17.99
C ASN A 136 4.32 9.56 -18.17
N GLY A 137 4.82 8.86 -17.15
CA GLY A 137 5.05 7.42 -17.22
C GLY A 137 3.76 6.59 -17.30
N GLY A 138 3.95 5.29 -17.56
CA GLY A 138 2.88 4.30 -17.43
C GLY A 138 2.36 4.21 -16.00
N THR A 139 1.14 3.68 -15.84
CA THR A 139 0.61 3.33 -14.53
C THR A 139 1.19 1.99 -14.10
N ARG A 140 1.61 1.89 -12.84
CA ARG A 140 2.26 0.70 -12.30
C ARG A 140 1.76 0.38 -10.91
N ARG A 141 1.91 -0.88 -10.51
CA ARG A 141 1.45 -1.40 -9.24
C ARG A 141 2.61 -1.45 -8.25
N GLU A 142 2.52 -0.70 -7.16
CA GLU A 142 3.60 -0.55 -6.16
C GLU A 142 3.08 -0.60 -4.73
N PHE A 143 3.99 -0.83 -3.79
CA PHE A 143 3.69 -0.76 -2.37
C PHE A 143 3.80 0.68 -1.86
N VAL A 144 2.67 1.20 -1.40
CA VAL A 144 2.55 2.55 -0.85
C VAL A 144 2.25 2.44 0.64
N GLU A 145 3.03 3.14 1.47
CA GLU A 145 2.74 3.25 2.90
C GLU A 145 1.56 4.18 3.12
N ILE A 146 0.48 3.70 3.73
CA ILE A 146 -0.76 4.44 3.91
C ILE A 146 -0.71 5.26 5.19
N LEU A 147 -0.95 6.56 5.04
CA LEU A 147 -0.95 7.53 6.13
C LEU A 147 -2.35 7.84 6.65
N THR A 148 -3.38 7.72 5.82
CA THR A 148 -4.78 7.88 6.24
C THR A 148 -5.19 6.74 7.16
N ALA A 149 -6.06 7.01 8.14
CA ALA A 149 -6.53 6.00 9.09
C ALA A 149 -7.21 4.81 8.39
N ILE A 150 -7.90 5.04 7.28
CA ILE A 150 -8.60 4.00 6.51
C ILE A 150 -7.88 3.76 5.18
N ASP A 151 -7.54 2.50 4.91
CA ASP A 151 -6.79 2.11 3.71
C ASP A 151 -7.61 2.22 2.41
N ALA A 152 -8.94 2.13 2.51
CA ALA A 152 -9.88 2.12 1.39
C ALA A 152 -10.91 3.26 1.47
N GLY A 153 -10.53 4.42 2.01
CA GLY A 153 -11.38 5.61 2.05
C GLY A 153 -11.58 6.24 0.66
N PRO A 154 -12.54 7.19 0.51
CA PRO A 154 -12.72 7.96 -0.72
C PRO A 154 -11.43 8.58 -1.24
N LEU A 155 -10.60 9.14 -0.35
CA LEU A 155 -9.24 9.57 -0.63
C LEU A 155 -8.25 8.84 0.28
N VAL A 156 -7.06 8.60 -0.24
CA VAL A 156 -5.94 8.01 0.48
C VAL A 156 -4.72 8.90 0.29
N LEU A 157 -3.94 9.03 1.36
CA LEU A 157 -2.60 9.62 1.36
C LEU A 157 -1.59 8.50 1.65
N GLY A 158 -0.46 8.51 0.97
CA GLY A 158 0.60 7.57 1.27
C GLY A 158 2.00 7.97 0.80
N TRP A 159 3.01 7.32 1.34
CA TRP A 159 4.39 7.42 0.86
C TRP A 159 4.69 6.36 -0.17
N LEU A 160 5.22 6.81 -1.30
CA LEU A 160 5.90 5.94 -2.23
C LEU A 160 7.41 6.08 -2.05
N TYR A 161 8.06 4.97 -1.69
CA TYR A 161 9.50 4.93 -1.51
C TYR A 161 10.20 4.50 -2.80
N SER A 162 11.21 5.27 -3.21
CA SER A 162 12.07 4.97 -4.35
C SER A 162 13.53 5.24 -4.02
N ILE A 163 14.46 4.75 -4.85
CA ILE A 163 15.88 5.08 -4.72
C ILE A 163 16.14 6.40 -5.46
N ALA A 164 16.91 7.31 -4.86
CA ALA A 164 17.34 8.53 -5.51
C ALA A 164 18.04 8.27 -6.86
N LEU A 165 17.62 9.01 -7.90
CA LEU A 165 18.21 8.89 -9.24
C LEU A 165 19.67 9.33 -9.27
N VAL A 166 20.01 10.36 -8.49
CA VAL A 166 21.36 10.92 -8.39
C VAL A 166 22.01 10.37 -7.11
N PRO A 167 23.16 9.69 -7.22
CA PRO A 167 23.91 9.29 -6.03
C PRO A 167 24.46 10.53 -5.31
N THR A 168 24.61 10.44 -3.99
CA THR A 168 25.34 11.43 -3.21
C THR A 168 26.82 11.44 -3.62
N PRO A 169 27.60 12.47 -3.21
CA PRO A 169 29.03 12.53 -3.51
C PRO A 169 29.83 11.29 -3.08
N ASN A 170 29.34 10.54 -2.09
CA ASN A 170 29.94 9.31 -1.60
C ASN A 170 29.45 8.05 -2.34
N GLY A 171 28.75 8.20 -3.46
CA GLY A 171 28.21 7.09 -4.26
C GLY A 171 26.95 6.44 -3.71
N ASN A 172 26.38 6.94 -2.61
CA ASN A 172 25.19 6.36 -1.98
C ASN A 172 23.92 6.84 -2.67
N ARG A 173 22.95 5.95 -2.87
CA ARG A 173 21.61 6.33 -3.35
C ARG A 173 20.59 6.17 -2.21
N PRO A 174 20.23 7.26 -1.49
CA PRO A 174 19.29 7.17 -0.38
C PRO A 174 17.88 6.84 -0.88
N LEU A 175 17.04 6.36 0.04
CA LEU A 175 15.61 6.29 -0.22
C LEU A 175 14.99 7.68 -0.20
N VAL A 176 14.10 7.92 -1.14
CA VAL A 176 13.27 9.13 -1.25
C VAL A 176 11.82 8.71 -1.06
N ALA A 177 11.09 9.48 -0.25
CA ALA A 177 9.66 9.30 -0.05
C ALA A 177 8.90 10.38 -0.83
N THR A 178 8.12 9.95 -1.81
CA THR A 178 7.21 10.82 -2.56
C THR A 178 5.82 10.74 -1.94
N LEU A 179 5.22 11.89 -1.62
CA LEU A 179 3.86 11.93 -1.12
C LEU A 179 2.89 11.68 -2.27
N MET A 180 2.00 10.71 -2.10
CA MET A 180 1.04 10.28 -3.12
C MET A 180 -0.37 10.44 -2.60
N ALA A 181 -1.29 10.91 -3.44
CA ALA A 181 -2.70 11.01 -3.11
C ALA A 181 -3.61 10.62 -4.28
N GLY A 182 -4.82 10.20 -3.96
CA GLY A 182 -5.84 9.84 -4.92
C GLY A 182 -6.94 8.99 -4.31
N PRO A 183 -7.82 8.40 -5.13
CA PRO A 183 -8.88 7.51 -4.66
C PRO A 183 -8.33 6.28 -3.94
N GLY A 184 -8.96 5.89 -2.83
CA GLY A 184 -8.52 4.72 -2.04
C GLY A 184 -9.12 3.38 -2.48
N THR A 185 -10.14 3.38 -3.34
CA THR A 185 -10.79 2.17 -3.85
C THR A 185 -9.87 1.42 -4.81
N ILE A 186 -9.73 0.10 -4.60
CA ILE A 186 -8.88 -0.76 -5.44
C ILE A 186 -9.48 -0.83 -6.84
N GLY A 187 -8.68 -0.55 -7.86
CA GLY A 187 -9.12 -0.48 -9.27
C GLY A 187 -9.63 0.89 -9.71
N ALA A 188 -9.63 1.89 -8.82
CA ALA A 188 -9.87 3.27 -9.18
C ALA A 188 -8.61 3.91 -9.81
N GLU A 189 -8.72 5.22 -10.13
CA GLU A 189 -7.63 6.00 -10.70
C GLU A 189 -6.31 5.86 -9.92
N PRO A 190 -5.15 5.90 -10.60
CA PRO A 190 -3.87 5.77 -9.92
C PRO A 190 -3.63 6.92 -8.93
N LEU A 191 -2.95 6.60 -7.84
CA LEU A 191 -2.38 7.61 -6.95
C LEU A 191 -1.35 8.43 -7.72
N ARG A 192 -1.31 9.74 -7.45
CA ARG A 192 -0.42 10.70 -8.11
C ARG A 192 0.38 11.47 -7.07
N PRO A 193 1.57 11.98 -7.44
CA PRO A 193 2.35 12.84 -6.57
C PRO A 193 1.51 14.03 -6.09
N LEU A 194 1.54 14.26 -4.78
CA LEU A 194 0.94 15.40 -4.11
C LEU A 194 2.05 16.32 -3.62
N GLU A 195 2.09 17.53 -4.13
CA GLU A 195 2.91 18.58 -3.54
C GLU A 195 2.27 19.02 -2.21
N PRO A 196 3.02 19.06 -1.10
CA PRO A 196 2.47 19.40 0.21
C PRO A 196 2.31 20.92 0.35
N THR A 197 1.43 21.50 -0.47
CA THR A 197 1.03 22.91 -0.44
C THR A 197 -0.47 23.02 -0.19
N GLN A 198 -0.90 24.11 0.42
CA GLN A 198 -2.31 24.36 0.71
C GLN A 198 -3.19 24.26 -0.55
N THR A 199 -2.75 24.85 -1.66
CA THR A 199 -3.49 24.83 -2.93
C THR A 199 -3.64 23.42 -3.47
N ALA A 200 -2.55 22.64 -3.51
CA ALA A 200 -2.57 21.28 -4.04
C ALA A 200 -3.41 20.34 -3.19
N VAL A 201 -3.30 20.43 -1.86
CA VAL A 201 -4.08 19.64 -0.90
C VAL A 201 -5.57 19.97 -1.01
N LEU A 202 -5.94 21.26 -0.97
CA LEU A 202 -7.34 21.67 -1.02
C LEU A 202 -8.04 21.28 -2.34
N ARG A 203 -7.30 21.23 -3.45
CA ARG A 203 -7.82 20.79 -4.75
C ARG A 203 -8.37 19.36 -4.71
N LEU A 204 -7.82 18.49 -3.85
CA LEU A 204 -8.29 17.10 -3.73
C LEU A 204 -9.71 17.00 -3.18
N PHE A 205 -10.14 17.97 -2.38
CA PHE A 205 -11.45 17.95 -1.72
C PHE A 205 -12.57 18.56 -2.57
N GLY A 206 -12.23 19.20 -3.70
CA GLY A 206 -13.19 19.81 -4.62
C GLY A 206 -14.19 20.74 -3.92
N ALA A 207 -15.48 20.45 -4.07
CA ALA A 207 -16.56 21.24 -3.47
C ALA A 207 -16.54 21.28 -1.92
N ARG A 208 -15.77 20.41 -1.25
CA ARG A 208 -15.63 20.39 0.21
C ARG A 208 -14.35 21.06 0.72
N ALA A 209 -13.60 21.76 -0.15
CA ALA A 209 -12.36 22.42 0.22
C ALA A 209 -12.53 23.41 1.38
N ASP A 210 -13.62 24.18 1.41
CA ASP A 210 -13.85 25.16 2.49
C ASP A 210 -14.11 24.49 3.84
N ASP A 211 -14.85 23.37 3.88
CA ASP A 211 -15.07 22.61 5.11
C ASP A 211 -13.76 22.06 5.69
N VAL A 212 -12.90 21.52 4.81
CA VAL A 212 -11.58 21.03 5.23
C VAL A 212 -10.68 22.18 5.67
N ARG A 213 -10.76 23.35 5.01
CA ARG A 213 -10.02 24.55 5.43
C ARG A 213 -10.42 25.00 6.83
N THR A 214 -11.72 25.03 7.12
CA THR A 214 -12.24 25.35 8.47
C THR A 214 -11.76 24.35 9.51
N PHE A 215 -11.80 23.05 9.19
CA PHE A 215 -11.29 22.01 10.09
C PHE A 215 -9.78 22.16 10.36
N ALA A 216 -8.99 22.43 9.31
CA ALA A 216 -7.55 22.64 9.42
C ALA A 216 -7.21 23.84 10.30
N ALA A 217 -7.91 24.97 10.11
CA ALA A 217 -7.74 26.16 10.95
C ALA A 217 -8.12 25.89 12.41
N ALA A 218 -9.26 25.24 12.66
CA ALA A 218 -9.72 24.94 14.02
C ALA A 218 -8.78 23.97 14.78
N ASN A 219 -8.02 23.14 14.06
CA ASN A 219 -7.12 22.14 14.64
C ASN A 219 -5.64 22.52 14.50
N ASN A 220 -5.32 23.73 14.03
CA ASN A 220 -3.95 24.20 13.78
C ASN A 220 -3.12 23.24 12.91
N LEU A 221 -3.72 22.74 11.83
CA LEU A 221 -3.10 21.78 10.92
C LEU A 221 -2.30 22.48 9.82
N ASP A 222 -1.15 21.92 9.49
CA ASP A 222 -0.21 22.43 8.49
C ASP A 222 -0.33 21.63 7.18
N TYR A 223 -0.48 22.32 6.05
CA TYR A 223 -0.56 21.72 4.72
C TYR A 223 0.78 21.21 4.18
N THR A 224 1.88 21.53 4.87
CA THR A 224 3.22 21.05 4.54
C THR A 224 3.58 19.76 5.30
N ARG A 225 2.84 19.43 6.37
CA ARG A 225 3.10 18.26 7.21
C ARG A 225 2.22 17.07 6.80
N PRO A 226 2.80 15.97 6.29
CA PRO A 226 2.03 14.82 5.79
C PRO A 226 1.06 14.19 6.80
N ALA A 227 1.43 14.18 8.09
CA ALA A 227 0.54 13.70 9.16
C ALA A 227 -0.71 14.57 9.31
N ASP A 228 -0.56 15.89 9.18
CA ASP A 228 -1.69 16.82 9.25
C ASP A 228 -2.57 16.73 8.01
N ILE A 229 -1.96 16.59 6.82
CA ILE A 229 -2.68 16.33 5.57
C ILE A 229 -3.49 15.04 5.69
N ALA A 230 -2.92 13.97 6.26
CA ALA A 230 -3.64 12.73 6.51
C ALA A 230 -4.87 12.95 7.41
N ARG A 231 -4.72 13.72 8.50
CA ARG A 231 -5.85 14.09 9.39
C ARG A 231 -6.94 14.88 8.66
N MET A 232 -6.57 15.80 7.78
CA MET A 232 -7.53 16.53 6.92
C MET A 232 -8.28 15.57 5.99
N MET A 233 -7.59 14.63 5.36
CA MET A 233 -8.20 13.60 4.50
C MET A 233 -9.11 12.67 5.28
N ASP A 234 -8.73 12.27 6.49
CA ASP A 234 -9.55 11.42 7.36
C ASP A 234 -10.83 12.13 7.81
N HIS A 235 -10.78 13.44 8.03
CA HIS A 235 -11.98 14.26 8.27
C HIS A 235 -12.90 14.27 7.03
N TYR A 236 -12.34 14.52 5.85
CA TYR A 236 -13.09 14.48 4.59
C TYR A 236 -13.74 13.11 4.37
N ASN A 237 -12.97 12.02 4.50
CA ASN A 237 -13.42 10.65 4.30
C ASN A 237 -14.61 10.31 5.19
N ARG A 238 -14.57 10.68 6.47
CA ARG A 238 -15.69 10.48 7.41
C ARG A 238 -16.97 11.18 6.95
N LYS A 239 -16.88 12.41 6.43
CA LYS A 239 -18.05 13.16 5.99
C LYS A 239 -18.63 12.73 4.64
N VAL A 240 -17.85 12.05 3.81
CA VAL A 240 -18.30 11.56 2.50
C VAL A 240 -18.99 10.20 2.63
N VAL A 241 -18.55 9.36 3.57
CA VAL A 241 -19.11 8.01 3.78
C VAL A 241 -20.45 8.04 4.53
N VAL A 242 -20.73 9.05 5.36
CA VAL A 242 -22.00 9.16 6.13
C VAL A 242 -23.12 9.76 5.28
N LYS A 243 -23.44 9.16 4.13
CA LYS A 243 -24.58 9.54 3.29
C LYS A 243 -25.60 8.42 3.21
#